data_AF-A0AA37PI63-F1
#
_entry.id   AF-A0AA37PI63-F1
#
_cell.length_a   1.000
_cell.length_b   1.000
_cell.length_c   1.000
_cell.angle_alpha   90.00
_cell.angle_beta   90.00
_cell.angle_gamma   90.00
#
_symmetry.space_group_name_H-M   'P 1'
#
loop_
_entity.id
_entity.type
_entity.pdbx_description
1 polymer ?
#
loop_
_entity_poly.entity_id
_entity_poly.type
_entity_poly.pdbx_seq_one_letter_code
_entity_poly.pdbx_strand_id
1 'polypeptide(L)'
;MAIAASLVVSGGMIYAQGTKSTVTEPPTATPTVTGAPPPKDPGSAPANRAHVATPAEAEALAALAVSAPTGAQNFQFPLPAGIASEDRLQVKTIWAARVISVLFPQIKTIYGYRQDALPWHPNGLAIDVMIPNHDSAQGIELGNQIAGYALANAKRWGINHVIWRQKIYPGPNSGAWTADLGNETANHYDHVHIATGGGGYPKGNEIYYIASMTPAPPE
;
A
#
# COMPACT_ATOMS: atom_id res chain seq x y z
N MET A 1 -16.60 15.22 51.94
CA MET A 1 -17.24 13.93 52.25
C MET A 1 -17.81 13.39 50.94
N ALA A 2 -17.38 12.27 50.36
CA ALA A 2 -16.32 11.33 50.74
C ALA A 2 -15.54 10.86 49.50
N ILE A 3 -14.37 10.24 49.71
CA ILE A 3 -13.44 9.76 48.68
C ILE A 3 -13.60 8.25 48.52
N ALA A 4 -13.50 7.71 47.29
CA ALA A 4 -13.15 6.31 47.07
C ALA A 4 -12.33 6.17 45.77
N ALA A 5 -11.01 6.07 45.90
CA ALA A 5 -10.12 5.63 44.83
C ALA A 5 -9.97 4.11 44.88
N SER A 6 -9.67 3.46 43.75
CA SER A 6 -9.20 2.08 43.74
C SER A 6 -8.21 1.86 42.60
N LEU A 7 -6.94 1.88 42.96
CA LEU A 7 -5.84 1.31 42.19
C LEU A 7 -5.70 -0.15 42.60
N VAL A 8 -5.54 -1.06 41.64
CA VAL A 8 -5.00 -2.40 41.91
C VAL A 8 -3.70 -2.54 41.15
N VAL A 9 -2.60 -2.37 41.87
CA VAL A 9 -1.28 -2.86 41.46
C VAL A 9 -1.16 -4.30 41.96
N SER A 10 -0.61 -5.19 41.15
CA SER A 10 -0.25 -6.54 41.58
C SER A 10 1.12 -6.90 41.02
N GLY A 11 2.11 -6.96 41.91
CA GLY A 11 3.44 -7.50 41.62
C GLY A 11 3.65 -8.81 42.40
N GLY A 12 4.38 -9.76 41.83
CA GLY A 12 4.62 -11.07 42.46
C GLY A 12 5.80 -11.83 41.83
N MET A 13 6.76 -12.22 42.67
CA MET A 13 8.07 -12.82 42.36
C MET A 13 8.25 -14.12 43.21
N ILE A 14 9.06 -15.14 42.87
CA ILE A 14 10.03 -15.36 41.77
C ILE A 14 10.30 -16.89 41.62
N TYR A 15 10.92 -17.32 40.51
CA TYR A 15 11.64 -18.62 40.32
C TYR A 15 10.87 -19.96 40.20
N ALA A 16 11.29 -20.76 39.21
CA ALA A 16 12.03 -22.01 39.45
C ALA A 16 12.85 -22.42 38.21
N GLN A 17 14.12 -22.80 38.40
CA GLN A 17 14.97 -23.44 37.37
C GLN A 17 15.00 -24.95 37.57
N GLY A 18 15.12 -25.71 36.47
CA GLY A 18 15.48 -27.14 36.46
C GLY A 18 14.58 -27.98 35.55
N THR A 19 15.07 -29.02 34.86
CA THR A 19 16.45 -29.52 34.71
C THR A 19 16.51 -30.47 33.50
N LYS A 20 17.68 -30.52 32.84
CA LYS A 20 18.20 -31.65 32.04
C LYS A 20 17.36 -32.14 30.85
N SER A 21 17.90 -31.89 29.66
CA SER A 21 17.58 -32.60 28.42
C SER A 21 17.65 -34.11 28.60
N THR A 22 16.67 -34.83 28.08
CA THR A 22 16.76 -36.27 27.80
C THR A 22 16.84 -36.46 26.29
N VAL A 23 17.93 -37.08 25.84
CA VAL A 23 18.08 -37.54 24.46
C VAL A 23 17.21 -38.78 24.28
N THR A 24 16.47 -38.86 23.18
CA THR A 24 15.92 -40.13 22.69
C THR A 24 15.98 -40.13 21.18
N GLU A 25 16.88 -40.97 20.65
CA GLU A 25 17.19 -41.13 19.25
C GLU A 25 16.22 -42.16 18.61
N PRO A 26 15.55 -41.84 17.49
CA PRO A 26 14.87 -42.84 16.67
C PRO A 26 15.87 -43.56 15.74
N PRO A 27 15.71 -44.85 15.45
CA PRO A 27 16.75 -45.66 14.84
C PRO A 27 17.01 -45.34 13.36
N THR A 28 18.28 -45.39 12.99
CA THR A 28 18.77 -45.31 11.61
C THR A 28 18.23 -46.45 10.75
N ALA A 29 17.64 -46.12 9.60
CA ALA A 29 17.34 -47.07 8.53
C ALA A 29 17.90 -46.55 7.20
N THR A 30 19.02 -47.11 6.76
CA THR A 30 19.68 -46.82 5.48
C THR A 30 19.01 -47.59 4.33
N PRO A 31 18.49 -46.92 3.28
CA PRO A 31 18.20 -47.60 2.02
C PRO A 31 19.49 -47.70 1.18
N THR A 32 19.82 -48.93 0.78
CA THR A 32 21.00 -49.24 -0.04
C THR A 32 20.87 -48.65 -1.46
N VAL A 33 21.90 -47.99 -1.96
CA VAL A 33 21.98 -47.57 -3.36
C VAL A 33 22.20 -48.79 -4.26
N THR A 34 21.44 -48.90 -5.35
CA THR A 34 21.79 -49.75 -6.50
C THR A 34 21.47 -48.97 -7.78
N GLY A 35 22.48 -48.76 -8.62
CA GLY A 35 22.41 -47.83 -9.74
C GLY A 35 21.79 -48.41 -11.01
N ALA A 36 21.20 -47.53 -11.82
CA ALA A 36 20.81 -47.76 -13.21
C ALA A 36 21.35 -46.59 -14.08
N PRO A 37 21.68 -46.83 -15.37
CA PRO A 37 22.40 -45.85 -16.21
C PRO A 37 21.53 -44.66 -16.65
N PRO A 38 22.14 -43.54 -17.09
CA PRO A 38 21.44 -42.27 -17.29
C PRO A 38 20.57 -42.24 -18.56
N PRO A 39 19.40 -41.58 -18.53
CA PRO A 39 18.71 -41.11 -19.73
C PRO A 39 19.54 -40.00 -20.41
N LYS A 40 19.50 -39.97 -21.74
CA LYS A 40 20.18 -38.93 -22.56
C LYS A 40 19.42 -37.61 -22.52
N ASP A 41 20.14 -36.51 -22.70
CA ASP A 41 19.59 -35.14 -22.77
C ASP A 41 18.41 -35.00 -23.74
N PRO A 42 17.42 -34.18 -23.35
CA PRO A 42 16.73 -33.33 -24.29
C PRO A 42 16.73 -31.86 -23.84
N GLY A 43 17.45 -31.02 -24.59
CA GLY A 43 17.10 -29.61 -24.84
C GLY A 43 17.04 -28.65 -23.64
N SER A 44 18.01 -27.75 -23.56
CA SER A 44 17.96 -26.56 -22.70
C SER A 44 16.75 -25.68 -23.02
N ALA A 45 15.67 -25.82 -22.26
CA ALA A 45 14.63 -24.80 -22.21
C ALA A 45 15.22 -23.53 -21.56
N PRO A 46 15.03 -22.33 -22.14
CA PRO A 46 15.48 -21.11 -21.49
C PRO A 46 14.70 -20.91 -20.19
N ALA A 47 15.39 -21.02 -19.06
CA ALA A 47 14.82 -20.65 -17.77
C ALA A 47 14.47 -19.15 -17.84
N ASN A 48 13.17 -18.84 -17.85
CA ASN A 48 12.66 -17.47 -17.86
C ASN A 48 12.89 -16.82 -16.48
N ARG A 49 14.16 -16.57 -16.16
CA ARG A 49 14.57 -15.82 -14.97
C ARG A 49 14.12 -14.39 -15.15
N ALA A 50 13.60 -13.77 -14.07
CA ALA A 50 13.36 -12.35 -14.05
C ALA A 50 14.66 -11.61 -14.40
N HIS A 51 14.67 -10.89 -15.52
CA HIS A 51 15.80 -10.07 -15.94
C HIS A 51 15.84 -8.82 -15.06
N VAL A 52 16.93 -8.65 -14.33
CA VAL A 52 17.20 -7.41 -13.59
C VAL A 52 17.83 -6.45 -14.60
N ALA A 53 17.14 -5.35 -14.90
CA ALA A 53 17.62 -4.36 -15.86
C ALA A 53 19.03 -3.89 -15.50
N THR A 54 19.92 -3.94 -16.49
CA THR A 54 21.28 -3.41 -16.38
C THR A 54 21.27 -1.88 -16.27
N PRO A 55 22.33 -1.24 -15.77
CA PRO A 55 22.45 0.22 -15.77
C PRO A 55 22.25 0.83 -17.16
N ALA A 56 22.75 0.19 -18.22
CA ALA A 56 22.58 0.65 -19.60
C ALA A 56 21.11 0.57 -20.08
N GLU A 57 20.34 -0.43 -19.67
CA GLU A 57 18.90 -0.50 -19.96
C GLU A 57 18.11 0.55 -19.17
N ALA A 58 18.50 0.81 -17.91
CA ALA A 58 17.92 1.90 -17.11
C ALA A 58 18.23 3.29 -17.70
N GLU A 59 19.45 3.52 -18.18
CA GLU A 59 19.84 4.73 -18.90
C GLU A 59 19.12 4.87 -20.24
N ALA A 60 18.93 3.79 -21.00
CA ALA A 60 18.15 3.80 -22.23
C ALA A 60 16.66 4.13 -21.97
N LEU A 61 16.07 3.58 -20.91
CA LEU A 61 14.72 3.93 -20.44
C LEU A 61 14.64 5.40 -20.01
N ALA A 62 15.64 5.93 -19.31
CA ALA A 62 15.71 7.34 -18.93
C ALA A 62 15.85 8.25 -20.16
N ALA A 63 16.66 7.88 -21.15
CA ALA A 63 16.82 8.62 -22.41
C ALA A 63 15.53 8.63 -23.25
N LEU A 64 14.78 7.52 -23.27
CA LEU A 64 13.44 7.44 -23.87
C LEU A 64 12.42 8.30 -23.11
N ALA A 65 12.50 8.40 -21.78
CA ALA A 65 11.65 9.29 -20.99
C ALA A 65 11.96 10.78 -21.25
N VAL A 66 13.23 11.14 -21.44
CA VAL A 66 13.66 12.50 -21.83
C VAL A 66 13.25 12.83 -23.28
N SER A 67 13.26 11.83 -24.17
CA SER A 67 12.89 11.98 -25.58
C SER A 67 11.40 11.75 -25.86
N ALA A 68 10.58 11.54 -24.83
CA ALA A 68 9.15 11.30 -24.98
C ALA A 68 8.48 12.50 -25.68
N PRO A 69 7.65 12.28 -26.71
CA PRO A 69 7.08 13.37 -27.50
C PRO A 69 6.28 14.31 -26.59
N THR A 70 6.46 15.63 -26.76
CA THR A 70 5.83 16.64 -25.89
C THR A 70 4.29 16.56 -25.89
N GLY A 71 3.69 15.93 -26.91
CA GLY A 71 2.26 15.59 -26.91
C GLY A 71 1.81 14.67 -25.77
N ALA A 72 2.69 13.83 -25.22
CA ALA A 72 2.41 13.03 -24.02
C ALA A 72 2.25 13.87 -22.75
N GLN A 73 2.82 15.09 -22.72
CA GLN A 73 2.60 16.06 -21.64
C GLN A 73 1.21 16.71 -21.72
N ASN A 74 0.57 16.67 -22.90
CA ASN A 74 -0.77 17.22 -23.16
C ASN A 74 -1.88 16.15 -23.08
N PHE A 75 -1.69 15.07 -22.33
CA PHE A 75 -2.71 14.05 -22.14
C PHE A 75 -3.80 14.50 -21.15
N GLN A 76 -4.64 15.44 -21.58
CA GLN A 76 -5.81 15.94 -20.86
C GLN A 76 -6.98 14.95 -20.97
N PHE A 77 -6.88 13.82 -20.27
CA PHE A 77 -8.04 12.97 -20.01
C PHE A 77 -8.79 13.51 -18.77
N PRO A 78 -9.99 14.12 -18.92
CA PRO A 78 -10.74 14.67 -17.80
C PRO A 78 -11.27 13.55 -16.91
N LEU A 79 -11.21 13.75 -15.59
CA LEU A 79 -11.67 12.79 -14.61
C LEU A 79 -13.09 13.14 -14.15
N PRO A 80 -14.10 12.28 -14.42
CA PRO A 80 -15.43 12.46 -13.86
C PRO A 80 -15.40 12.32 -12.33
N ALA A 81 -16.51 12.69 -11.66
CA ALA A 81 -16.69 12.36 -10.25
C ALA A 81 -16.57 10.84 -10.05
N GLY A 82 -15.91 10.45 -8.96
CA GLY A 82 -15.63 9.06 -8.63
C GLY A 82 -16.75 8.37 -7.87
N ILE A 83 -16.44 7.20 -7.31
CA ILE A 83 -17.32 6.48 -6.36
C ILE A 83 -17.19 6.99 -4.91
N ALA A 84 -16.16 7.80 -4.63
CA ALA A 84 -15.98 8.44 -3.33
C ALA A 84 -16.98 9.59 -3.16
N SER A 85 -17.48 9.79 -1.94
CA SER A 85 -18.09 11.08 -1.59
C SER A 85 -17.01 12.16 -1.61
N GLU A 86 -17.20 13.19 -2.42
CA GLU A 86 -16.32 14.36 -2.48
C GLU A 86 -16.68 15.41 -1.41
N ASP A 87 -17.75 15.18 -0.63
CA ASP A 87 -18.16 16.08 0.46
C ASP A 87 -17.01 16.27 1.46
N ARG A 88 -16.71 17.54 1.73
CA ARG A 88 -15.62 18.00 2.59
C ARG A 88 -14.24 17.41 2.29
N LEU A 89 -13.99 16.84 1.11
CA LEU A 89 -12.63 16.48 0.69
C LEU A 89 -11.88 17.71 0.14
N GLN A 90 -10.55 17.71 0.29
CA GLN A 90 -9.69 18.72 -0.31
C GLN A 90 -9.25 18.34 -1.74
N VAL A 91 -8.82 19.32 -2.53
CA VAL A 91 -8.63 19.16 -3.98
C VAL A 91 -7.67 18.04 -4.36
N LYS A 92 -6.52 17.86 -3.68
CA LYS A 92 -5.59 16.75 -3.95
C LYS A 92 -6.18 15.39 -3.55
N THR A 93 -6.97 15.33 -2.49
CA THR A 93 -7.68 14.12 -2.03
C THR A 93 -8.75 13.69 -3.04
N ILE A 94 -9.55 14.64 -3.55
CA ILE A 94 -10.53 14.41 -4.64
C ILE A 94 -9.83 13.91 -5.89
N TRP A 95 -8.69 14.52 -6.24
CA TRP A 95 -7.92 14.12 -7.41
C TRP A 95 -7.46 12.65 -7.31
N ALA A 96 -6.89 12.25 -6.17
CA ALA A 96 -6.53 10.85 -5.92
C ALA A 96 -7.74 9.91 -6.01
N ALA A 97 -8.85 10.26 -5.37
CA ALA A 97 -10.09 9.47 -5.38
C ALA A 97 -10.66 9.26 -6.79
N ARG A 98 -10.66 10.31 -7.62
CA ARG A 98 -11.12 10.25 -9.02
C ARG A 98 -10.19 9.42 -9.90
N VAL A 99 -8.87 9.56 -9.78
CA VAL A 99 -7.93 8.71 -10.54
C VAL A 99 -8.12 7.23 -10.17
N ILE A 100 -8.24 6.93 -8.88
CA ILE A 100 -8.43 5.55 -8.41
C ILE A 100 -9.76 4.97 -8.92
N SER A 101 -10.84 5.77 -8.90
CA SER A 101 -12.15 5.36 -9.44
C SER A 101 -12.10 5.03 -10.94
N VAL A 102 -11.26 5.71 -11.72
CA VAL A 102 -11.09 5.47 -13.16
C VAL A 102 -10.18 4.26 -13.45
N LEU A 103 -9.06 4.13 -12.73
CA LEU A 103 -8.05 3.10 -13.02
C LEU A 103 -8.34 1.74 -12.39
N PHE A 104 -9.10 1.71 -11.27
CA PHE A 104 -9.41 0.48 -10.54
C PHE A 104 -10.93 0.28 -10.42
N PRO A 105 -11.66 0.08 -11.54
CA PRO A 105 -13.12 -0.02 -11.57
C PRO A 105 -13.69 -1.21 -10.77
N GLN A 106 -12.85 -2.15 -10.33
CA GLN A 106 -13.16 -3.22 -9.39
C GLN A 106 -13.42 -2.71 -7.95
N ILE A 107 -12.89 -1.55 -7.57
CA ILE A 107 -13.20 -0.90 -6.29
C ILE A 107 -14.63 -0.39 -6.34
N LYS A 108 -15.40 -0.67 -5.27
CA LYS A 108 -16.82 -0.29 -5.15
C LYS A 108 -17.11 0.69 -4.02
N THR A 109 -16.19 0.85 -3.09
CA THR A 109 -16.31 1.74 -1.94
C THR A 109 -14.99 2.48 -1.72
N ILE A 110 -15.07 3.80 -1.63
CA ILE A 110 -13.99 4.65 -1.12
C ILE A 110 -14.59 5.53 -0.03
N TYR A 111 -14.13 5.37 1.21
CA TYR A 111 -14.52 6.26 2.30
C TYR A 111 -13.64 7.51 2.31
N GLY A 112 -14.17 8.63 2.78
CA GLY A 112 -13.51 9.94 2.76
C GLY A 112 -13.67 10.67 4.09
N TYR A 113 -14.26 11.87 4.05
CA TYR A 113 -14.53 12.67 5.24
C TYR A 113 -15.38 11.90 6.28
N ARG A 114 -14.92 11.93 7.54
CA ARG A 114 -15.64 11.49 8.74
C ARG A 114 -15.01 12.13 9.98
N GLN A 115 -15.69 12.06 11.12
CA GLN A 115 -15.04 12.34 12.42
C GLN A 115 -14.12 11.16 12.79
N ASP A 116 -12.96 11.49 13.33
CA ASP A 116 -11.87 10.55 13.61
C ASP A 116 -10.96 11.17 14.69
N ALA A 117 -10.13 10.37 15.37
CA ALA A 117 -9.17 10.84 16.35
C ALA A 117 -7.94 11.52 15.70
N LEU A 118 -7.62 11.13 14.46
CA LEU A 118 -6.52 11.71 13.67
C LEU A 118 -7.03 12.79 12.71
N PRO A 119 -6.23 13.82 12.37
CA PRO A 119 -6.70 14.98 11.61
C PRO A 119 -7.00 14.71 10.13
N TRP A 120 -6.68 13.52 9.60
CA TRP A 120 -6.69 13.26 8.16
C TRP A 120 -8.10 13.20 7.56
N HIS A 121 -8.98 12.32 8.06
CA HIS A 121 -10.38 12.27 7.60
C HIS A 121 -11.20 13.51 7.99
N PRO A 122 -11.12 14.07 9.23
CA PRO A 122 -11.91 15.24 9.63
C PRO A 122 -11.64 16.51 8.81
N ASN A 123 -10.42 16.64 8.26
CA ASN A 123 -10.01 17.78 7.43
C ASN A 123 -10.06 17.49 5.92
N GLY A 124 -10.62 16.36 5.48
CA GLY A 124 -10.74 16.02 4.06
C GLY A 124 -9.43 15.67 3.36
N LEU A 125 -8.41 15.28 4.13
CA LEU A 125 -7.06 15.01 3.64
C LEU A 125 -6.84 13.55 3.22
N ALA A 126 -7.71 12.62 3.64
CA ALA A 126 -7.54 11.20 3.38
C ALA A 126 -8.77 10.49 2.82
N ILE A 127 -8.49 9.36 2.16
CA ILE A 127 -9.46 8.38 1.67
C ILE A 127 -9.00 6.96 2.02
N ASP A 128 -9.98 6.08 2.25
CA ASP A 128 -9.78 4.64 2.43
C ASP A 128 -10.34 3.90 1.23
N VAL A 129 -9.48 3.25 0.47
CA VAL A 129 -9.84 2.51 -0.75
C VAL A 129 -10.10 1.06 -0.37
N MET A 130 -11.37 0.68 -0.26
CA MET A 130 -11.76 -0.65 0.24
C MET A 130 -11.43 -1.75 -0.77
N ILE A 131 -10.66 -2.75 -0.35
CA ILE A 131 -10.17 -3.81 -1.22
C ILE A 131 -11.15 -5.01 -1.19
N PRO A 132 -11.77 -5.39 -2.32
CA PRO A 132 -12.64 -6.57 -2.36
C PRO A 132 -11.82 -7.86 -2.17
N ASN A 133 -12.31 -8.76 -1.30
CA ASN A 133 -11.65 -10.03 -0.95
C ASN A 133 -10.20 -9.82 -0.48
N HIS A 134 -9.98 -8.87 0.44
CA HIS A 134 -8.66 -8.33 0.80
C HIS A 134 -7.62 -9.35 1.28
N ASP A 135 -8.03 -10.48 1.85
CA ASP A 135 -7.11 -11.56 2.26
C ASP A 135 -6.84 -12.62 1.18
N SER A 136 -7.54 -12.55 0.05
CA SER A 136 -7.19 -13.36 -1.13
C SER A 136 -5.90 -12.84 -1.78
N ALA A 137 -5.15 -13.72 -2.45
CA ALA A 137 -3.97 -13.30 -3.21
C ALA A 137 -4.28 -12.19 -4.24
N GLN A 138 -5.47 -12.24 -4.84
CA GLN A 138 -5.95 -11.23 -5.79
C GLN A 138 -6.27 -9.89 -5.11
N GLY A 139 -6.87 -9.92 -3.90
CA GLY A 139 -7.11 -8.72 -3.10
C GLY A 139 -5.81 -8.07 -2.62
N ILE A 140 -4.88 -8.88 -2.12
CA ILE A 140 -3.54 -8.41 -1.72
C ILE A 140 -2.83 -7.75 -2.90
N GLU A 141 -2.83 -8.38 -4.07
CA GLU A 141 -2.20 -7.84 -5.28
C GLU A 141 -2.89 -6.56 -5.78
N LEU A 142 -4.22 -6.49 -5.73
CA LEU A 142 -4.97 -5.26 -6.04
C LEU A 142 -4.60 -4.10 -5.09
N GLY A 143 -4.52 -4.36 -3.78
CA GLY A 143 -4.09 -3.36 -2.81
C GLY A 143 -2.63 -2.93 -3.02
N ASN A 144 -1.74 -3.87 -3.38
CA ASN A 144 -0.36 -3.56 -3.75
C ASN A 144 -0.29 -2.63 -4.96
N GLN A 145 -1.09 -2.88 -6.00
CA GLN A 145 -1.15 -2.04 -7.20
C GLN A 145 -1.66 -0.63 -6.89
N ILE A 146 -2.71 -0.50 -6.06
CA ILE A 146 -3.26 0.80 -5.66
C ILE A 146 -2.26 1.59 -4.80
N ALA A 147 -1.68 0.95 -3.78
CA ALA A 147 -0.66 1.58 -2.92
C ALA A 147 0.59 1.97 -3.72
N GLY A 148 1.07 1.09 -4.60
CA GLY A 148 2.21 1.35 -5.49
C GLY A 148 1.94 2.48 -6.48
N TYR A 149 0.75 2.51 -7.09
CA TYR A 149 0.35 3.58 -8.00
C TYR A 149 0.23 4.94 -7.29
N ALA A 150 -0.32 4.96 -6.07
CA ALA A 150 -0.34 6.16 -5.24
C ALA A 150 1.08 6.65 -4.93
N LEU A 151 1.97 5.77 -4.46
CA LEU A 151 3.36 6.11 -4.13
C LEU A 151 4.17 6.59 -5.36
N ALA A 152 3.97 5.98 -6.53
CA ALA A 152 4.57 6.44 -7.78
C ALA A 152 4.12 7.86 -8.18
N ASN A 153 2.92 8.28 -7.75
CA ASN A 153 2.37 9.61 -8.00
C ASN A 153 2.47 10.56 -6.79
N ALA A 154 3.19 10.18 -5.73
CA ALA A 154 3.19 10.90 -4.44
C ALA A 154 3.47 12.40 -4.58
N LYS A 155 4.47 12.81 -5.38
CA LYS A 155 4.75 14.23 -5.64
C LYS A 155 3.60 14.95 -6.33
N ARG A 156 2.97 14.31 -7.33
CA ARG A 156 1.90 14.92 -8.15
C ARG A 156 0.61 15.14 -7.35
N TRP A 157 0.27 14.20 -6.47
CA TRP A 157 -0.90 14.30 -5.61
C TRP A 157 -0.60 14.93 -4.24
N GLY A 158 0.65 15.36 -3.99
CA GLY A 158 1.09 15.83 -2.68
C GLY A 158 0.74 14.84 -1.56
N ILE A 159 0.98 13.55 -1.76
CA ILE A 159 0.76 12.53 -0.73
C ILE A 159 1.61 12.83 0.49
N ASN A 160 0.98 12.81 1.66
CA ASN A 160 1.67 12.84 2.95
C ASN A 160 2.13 11.44 3.35
N HIS A 161 1.24 10.44 3.22
CA HIS A 161 1.59 9.03 3.37
C HIS A 161 0.53 8.10 2.75
N VAL A 162 0.93 6.85 2.51
CA VAL A 162 0.04 5.71 2.22
C VAL A 162 0.18 4.69 3.34
N ILE A 163 -0.89 4.01 3.76
CA ILE A 163 -0.82 2.85 4.65
C ILE A 163 -1.47 1.65 3.96
N TRP A 164 -0.76 0.52 3.97
CA TRP A 164 -1.26 -0.76 3.48
C TRP A 164 -0.65 -1.90 4.30
N ARG A 165 -1.49 -2.79 4.84
CA ARG A 165 -1.13 -3.99 5.64
C ARG A 165 -0.03 -3.73 6.66
N GLN A 166 -0.34 -2.92 7.68
CA GLN A 166 0.56 -2.49 8.77
C GLN A 166 1.83 -1.74 8.34
N LYS A 167 1.96 -1.33 7.08
CA LYS A 167 3.13 -0.56 6.64
C LYS A 167 2.73 0.83 6.18
N ILE A 168 3.27 1.84 6.86
CA ILE A 168 3.13 3.25 6.52
C ILE A 168 4.29 3.69 5.63
N TYR A 169 3.98 4.47 4.59
CA TYR A 169 4.90 4.94 3.56
C TYR A 169 4.74 6.46 3.39
N PRO A 170 5.60 7.29 4.01
CA PRO A 170 5.63 8.75 3.80
C PRO A 170 5.98 9.19 2.36
N GLY A 171 6.39 8.26 1.49
CA GLY A 171 6.72 8.52 0.10
C GLY A 171 7.35 7.30 -0.59
N PRO A 172 7.68 7.37 -1.89
CA PRO A 172 8.37 6.31 -2.59
C PRO A 172 9.72 5.99 -1.92
N ASN A 173 10.14 4.71 -1.95
CA ASN A 173 11.38 4.21 -1.37
C ASN A 173 11.52 4.40 0.16
N SER A 174 10.41 4.63 0.87
CA SER A 174 10.37 4.73 2.34
C SER A 174 9.53 3.59 2.95
N GLY A 175 9.45 3.55 4.28
CA GLY A 175 8.35 2.92 4.99
C GLY A 175 8.73 2.23 6.28
N ALA A 176 7.79 2.14 7.21
CA ALA A 176 7.95 1.52 8.52
C ALA A 176 6.74 0.66 8.88
N TRP A 177 6.96 -0.38 9.69
CA TRP A 177 5.87 -1.15 10.30
C TRP A 177 5.19 -0.32 11.39
N THR A 178 3.87 -0.34 11.43
CA THR A 178 3.05 0.21 12.52
C THR A 178 2.92 -0.81 13.65
N ALA A 179 2.44 -0.36 14.81
CA ALA A 179 1.98 -1.28 15.85
C ALA A 179 0.81 -2.14 15.35
N ASP A 180 0.62 -3.30 15.96
CA ASP A 180 -0.59 -4.10 15.81
C ASP A 180 -1.70 -3.52 16.69
N LEU A 181 -2.81 -3.14 16.06
CA LEU A 181 -4.00 -2.56 16.69
C LEU A 181 -5.14 -3.58 16.87
N GLY A 182 -4.86 -4.88 16.67
CA GLY A 182 -5.72 -6.00 17.06
C GLY A 182 -6.91 -6.29 16.15
N ASN A 183 -7.05 -5.61 15.01
CA ASN A 183 -8.08 -5.91 14.00
C ASN A 183 -7.64 -5.47 12.59
N GLU A 184 -8.19 -6.11 11.56
CA GLU A 184 -7.83 -5.89 10.15
C GLU A 184 -7.96 -4.44 9.72
N THR A 185 -9.07 -3.77 10.05
CA THR A 185 -9.32 -2.37 9.64
C THR A 185 -8.31 -1.41 10.27
N ALA A 186 -8.09 -1.45 11.58
CA ALA A 186 -7.08 -0.60 12.22
C ALA A 186 -5.65 -0.92 11.74
N ASN A 187 -5.39 -2.17 11.37
CA ASN A 187 -4.12 -2.61 10.77
C ASN A 187 -4.03 -2.33 9.26
N HIS A 188 -5.05 -1.77 8.61
CA HIS A 188 -5.11 -1.46 7.18
C HIS A 188 -4.96 -2.70 6.29
N TYR A 189 -5.56 -3.83 6.68
CA TYR A 189 -5.56 -5.08 5.90
C TYR A 189 -6.67 -5.16 4.86
N ASP A 190 -7.78 -4.46 5.09
CA ASP A 190 -9.00 -4.42 4.26
C ASP A 190 -9.09 -3.19 3.32
N HIS A 191 -8.25 -2.17 3.53
CA HIS A 191 -8.22 -0.96 2.72
C HIS A 191 -6.82 -0.37 2.57
N VAL A 192 -6.58 0.32 1.44
CA VAL A 192 -5.41 1.20 1.27
C VAL A 192 -5.80 2.60 1.72
N HIS A 193 -5.17 3.11 2.78
CA HIS A 193 -5.33 4.48 3.24
C HIS A 193 -4.38 5.41 2.49
N ILE A 194 -4.88 6.53 1.98
CA ILE A 194 -4.08 7.54 1.27
C ILE A 194 -4.37 8.90 1.87
N ALA A 195 -3.38 9.51 2.51
CA ALA A 195 -3.43 10.86 3.04
C ALA A 195 -2.62 11.83 2.16
N THR A 196 -3.15 13.03 1.92
CA THR A 196 -2.52 14.10 1.14
C THR A 196 -2.23 15.34 2.00
N GLY A 197 -1.42 16.26 1.47
CA GLY A 197 -1.28 17.62 1.98
C GLY A 197 -2.47 18.54 1.65
N GLY A 198 -3.53 18.03 1.04
CA GLY A 198 -4.81 18.73 0.84
C GLY A 198 -4.84 19.67 -0.36
N GLY A 199 -4.33 20.89 -0.20
CA GLY A 199 -4.44 21.96 -1.21
C GLY A 199 -5.70 22.82 -1.13
N GLY A 200 -6.47 22.73 -0.04
CA GLY A 200 -7.69 23.50 0.19
C GLY A 200 -8.97 22.82 -0.29
N TYR A 201 -10.11 23.35 0.14
CA TYR A 201 -11.43 22.89 -0.31
C TYR A 201 -11.75 23.42 -1.72
N PRO A 202 -12.45 22.63 -2.56
CA PRO A 202 -12.88 23.07 -3.90
C PRO A 202 -13.69 24.36 -3.88
N LYS A 203 -13.51 25.17 -4.91
CA LYS A 203 -14.28 26.39 -5.18
C LYS A 203 -15.33 26.18 -6.28
N GLY A 204 -15.35 25.01 -6.91
CA GLY A 204 -16.28 24.65 -7.98
C GLY A 204 -15.81 25.03 -9.38
N ASN A 205 -14.55 25.48 -9.53
CA ASN A 205 -13.92 25.76 -10.81
C ASN A 205 -12.75 24.81 -11.13
N GLU A 206 -12.54 23.80 -10.30
CA GLU A 206 -11.51 22.78 -10.48
C GLU A 206 -11.90 21.76 -11.57
N ILE A 207 -11.03 21.62 -12.56
CA ILE A 207 -11.08 20.55 -13.57
C ILE A 207 -9.93 19.59 -13.29
N TYR A 208 -10.27 18.33 -13.02
CA TYR A 208 -9.34 17.26 -12.74
C TYR A 208 -9.01 16.49 -14.02
N TYR A 209 -7.74 16.22 -14.29
CA TYR A 209 -7.27 15.37 -15.38
C TYR A 209 -6.39 14.24 -14.84
N ILE A 210 -6.19 13.16 -15.61
CA ILE A 210 -5.31 12.05 -15.19
C ILE A 210 -3.87 12.54 -14.87
N ALA A 211 -3.38 13.52 -15.64
CA ALA A 211 -2.02 14.06 -15.58
C ALA A 211 -1.90 15.39 -14.81
N SER A 212 -2.95 16.21 -14.75
CA SER A 212 -2.92 17.58 -14.18
C SER A 212 -4.25 17.99 -13.53
N MET A 213 -4.31 19.18 -12.94
CA MET A 213 -5.54 19.83 -12.47
C MET A 213 -5.50 21.30 -12.88
N THR A 214 -6.66 21.92 -13.09
CA THR A 214 -6.79 23.35 -13.43
C THR A 214 -7.85 24.00 -12.53
N PRO A 215 -7.53 25.07 -11.76
CA PRO A 215 -6.18 25.59 -11.53
C PRO A 215 -5.25 24.52 -10.92
N ALA A 216 -3.93 24.71 -11.03
CA ALA A 216 -3.00 23.86 -10.32
C ALA A 216 -3.26 23.95 -8.81
N PRO A 217 -3.22 22.83 -8.06
CA PRO A 217 -3.42 22.88 -6.62
C PRO A 217 -2.23 23.65 -5.99
N PRO A 218 -2.45 24.42 -4.91
CA PRO A 218 -1.34 25.02 -4.18
C PRO A 218 -0.42 23.92 -3.64
N GLU A 219 0.89 24.20 -3.59
CA GLU A 219 1.92 23.25 -3.13
C GLU A 219 1.70 22.79 -1.68
#